data_AF-A0A7V9R8W8-F1
#
_entry.id   AF-A0A7V9R8W8-F1
#
_cell.length_a   1.000
_cell.length_b   1.000
_cell.length_c   1.000
_cell.angle_alpha   90.00
_cell.angle_beta   90.00
_cell.angle_gamma   90.00
#
_symmetry.space_group_name_H-M   'P 1'
#
loop_
_entity.id
_entity.type
_entity.pdbx_description
1 polymer ?
#
loop_
_entity_poly.entity_id
_entity_poly.type
_entity_poly.pdbx_seq_one_letter_code
_entity_poly.pdbx_strand_id
1 'polypeptide(L)'
;MAAHVAPGGVHALFVDEEELKIVRMNTSTPAVDNVTTLEFHYLVGRTTGVEYFTEQHELGVFSHDDYVSAFEDAGLEVEHDPEGLMGRGLYIGRGS
;
A
#
# COMPACT_ATOMS: atom_id res chain seq x y z
N MET A 1 0.72 -12.27 1.73
CA MET A 1 -0.66 -11.77 1.87
C MET A 1 -0.65 -10.28 1.57
N ALA A 2 -1.34 -9.83 0.53
CA ALA A 2 -1.57 -8.40 0.36
C ALA A 2 -2.66 -7.98 1.34
N ALA A 3 -2.33 -7.01 2.20
CA ALA A 3 -3.32 -6.37 3.03
C ALA A 3 -4.22 -5.52 2.11
N HIS A 4 -5.52 -5.80 2.12
CA HIS A 4 -6.52 -4.79 1.82
C HIS A 4 -6.31 -3.67 2.85
N VAL A 5 -5.97 -2.46 2.40
CA VAL A 5 -5.83 -1.31 3.31
C VAL A 5 -7.24 -0.88 3.69
N ALA A 6 -7.79 -1.51 4.72
CA ALA A 6 -9.02 -1.07 5.35
C ALA A 6 -8.68 0.09 6.32
N PRO A 7 -9.48 1.17 6.37
CA PRO A 7 -9.29 2.24 7.36
C PRO A 7 -9.16 1.69 8.78
N GLY A 8 -8.14 2.14 9.52
CA GLY A 8 -7.85 1.64 10.87
C GLY A 8 -7.25 0.23 10.92
N GLY A 9 -6.93 -0.37 9.77
CA GLY A 9 -6.22 -1.65 9.68
C GLY A 9 -4.84 -1.54 10.31
N VAL A 10 -4.60 -2.33 11.35
CA VAL A 10 -3.30 -2.40 12.03
C VAL A 10 -2.49 -3.51 11.39
N HIS A 11 -1.30 -3.18 10.92
CA HIS A 11 -0.38 -4.13 10.31
C HIS A 11 0.96 -4.09 11.01
N ALA A 12 1.59 -5.26 11.13
CA ALA A 12 2.92 -5.40 11.69
C ALA A 12 3.74 -6.41 10.88
N LEU A 13 5.02 -6.13 10.70
CA LEU A 13 6.03 -7.07 10.23
C LEU A 13 7.18 -7.11 11.23
N PHE A 14 7.65 -8.31 11.50
CA PHE A 14 8.70 -8.58 12.47
C PHE A 14 9.86 -9.30 11.79
N VAL A 15 11.08 -8.86 12.11
CA VAL A 15 12.31 -9.62 11.89
C VAL A 15 12.88 -9.91 13.27
N ASP A 16 13.15 -11.19 13.54
CA ASP A 16 13.62 -11.68 14.83
C ASP A 16 14.85 -12.57 14.62
N GLU A 17 16.00 -11.95 14.42
CA GLU A 17 17.29 -12.61 14.20
C GLU A 17 18.26 -12.29 15.34
N GLU A 18 19.33 -13.07 15.51
CA GLU A 18 20.22 -12.98 16.69
C GLU A 18 20.73 -11.55 16.96
N GLU A 19 21.22 -10.86 15.93
CA GLU A 19 21.81 -9.52 16.02
C GLU A 19 20.94 -8.42 15.40
N LEU A 20 19.76 -8.78 14.87
CA LEU A 20 18.87 -7.87 14.16
C LEU A 20 17.42 -8.11 14.56
N LYS A 21 16.81 -7.09 15.15
CA LYS A 21 15.38 -7.08 15.48
C LYS A 21 14.73 -5.92 14.75
N ILE A 22 13.69 -6.18 13.96
CA ILE A 22 12.96 -5.11 13.28
C ILE A 22 11.48 -5.25 13.58
N VAL A 23 10.85 -4.13 13.90
CA VAL A 23 9.40 -4.00 13.89
C VAL A 23 9.04 -2.89 12.93
N ARG A 24 8.22 -3.20 11.92
CA ARG A 24 7.47 -2.20 11.17
C ARG A 24 6.01 -2.34 11.54
N MET A 25 5.43 -1.29 12.13
CA MET A 25 4.01 -1.21 12.39
C MET A 25 3.40 -0.06 11.61
N ASN A 26 2.17 -0.22 11.14
CA ASN A 26 1.47 0.86 10.48
C ASN A 26 -0.03 0.80 10.68
N THR A 27 -0.64 1.98 10.55
CA THR A 27 -2.08 2.17 10.45
C THR A 27 -2.39 3.10 9.30
N SER A 28 -3.62 3.06 8.81
CA SER A 28 -4.10 4.00 7.81
C SER A 28 -5.24 4.85 8.35
N THR A 29 -5.30 6.11 7.92
CA THR A 29 -6.44 6.97 8.19
C THR A 29 -7.63 6.59 7.30
N PRO A 30 -8.87 6.90 7.68
CA PRO A 30 -9.98 6.96 6.73
C PRO A 30 -9.63 7.88 5.56
N ALA A 31 -10.10 7.53 4.36
CA ALA A 31 -9.88 8.35 3.18
C ALA A 31 -10.64 9.68 3.30
N VAL A 32 -9.98 10.78 2.95
CA VAL A 32 -10.55 12.12 2.82
C VAL A 32 -10.21 12.59 1.41
N ASP A 33 -11.21 13.04 0.65
CA ASP A 33 -11.04 13.45 -0.76
C ASP A 33 -10.29 12.41 -1.62
N ASN A 34 -10.66 11.13 -1.46
CA ASN A 34 -10.04 9.97 -2.10
C ASN A 34 -8.56 9.74 -1.75
N VAL A 35 -8.04 10.33 -0.68
CA VAL A 35 -6.67 10.11 -0.21
C VAL A 35 -6.69 9.52 1.20
N THR A 36 -5.97 8.42 1.40
CA THR A 36 -5.66 7.87 2.73
C THR A 36 -4.18 8.06 3.05
N THR A 37 -3.88 8.30 4.31
CA THR A 37 -2.51 8.40 4.81
C THR A 37 -2.13 7.12 5.52
N LEU A 38 -0.99 6.54 5.13
CA LEU A 38 -0.38 5.38 5.76
C LEU A 38 0.84 5.84 6.56
N GLU A 39 0.76 5.69 7.89
CA GLU A 39 1.87 6.04 8.79
C GLU A 39 2.59 4.76 9.22
N PHE A 40 3.87 4.68 8.88
CA PHE A 40 4.76 3.61 9.30
C PHE A 40 5.63 4.06 10.46
N HIS A 41 5.74 3.18 11.46
CA HIS A 41 6.70 3.26 12.53
C HIS A 41 7.70 2.11 12.41
N TYR A 42 8.98 2.45 12.43
CA TYR A 42 10.07 1.49 12.38
C TYR A 42 10.85 1.53 13.70
N LEU A 43 11.04 0.36 14.29
CA LEU A 43 12.03 0.14 15.34
C LEU A 43 13.04 -0.86 14.81
N VAL A 44 14.30 -0.43 14.72
CA VAL A 44 15.39 -1.24 14.17
C VAL A 44 16.46 -1.39 15.25
N GLY A 45 16.53 -2.59 15.83
CA GLY A 45 17.54 -2.98 16.81
C GLY A 45 18.69 -3.73 16.17
N ARG A 46 19.90 -3.29 16.47
CA ARG A 46 21.19 -3.92 16.12
C ARG A 46 22.04 -4.06 17.37
N THR A 47 23.13 -4.81 17.30
CA THR A 47 24.15 -4.86 18.38
C THR A 47 24.72 -3.49 18.74
N THR A 48 24.68 -2.53 17.79
CA THR A 48 25.14 -1.15 17.98
C THR A 48 24.11 -0.21 18.62
N GLY A 49 22.85 -0.62 18.75
CA GLY A 49 21.79 0.21 19.34
C GLY A 49 20.42 0.04 18.67
N VAL A 50 19.49 0.92 19.03
CA VAL A 50 18.11 0.93 18.50
C VAL A 50 17.83 2.27 17.84
N GLU A 51 17.29 2.21 16.63
CA GLU A 51 16.87 3.37 15.85
C GLU A 51 15.34 3.37 15.71
N TYR A 52 14.74 4.55 15.90
CA TYR A 52 13.32 4.78 15.66
C TYR A 52 13.15 5.85 14.58
N PHE A 53 12.33 5.56 13.58
CA PHE A 53 11.94 6.54 12.58
C PHE A 53 10.55 6.24 12.01
N THR A 54 9.98 7.22 11.33
CA THR A 54 8.65 7.13 10.72
C THR A 54 8.70 7.47 9.23
N GLU A 55 7.75 6.91 8.49
CA GLU A 55 7.48 7.27 7.09
C GLU A 55 5.98 7.49 6.93
N GLN A 56 5.60 8.50 6.16
CA GLN A 56 4.20 8.81 5.85
C GLN A 56 4.00 8.74 4.33
N HIS A 57 3.05 7.93 3.88
CA HIS A 57 2.66 7.85 2.47
C HIS A 57 1.21 8.28 2.29
N GLU A 58 0.95 9.05 1.24
CA GLU A 58 -0.40 9.37 0.77
C GLU A 58 -0.76 8.47 -0.40
N LEU A 59 -1.92 7.83 -0.33
CA LEU A 59 -2.38 6.86 -1.33
C LEU A 59 -3.76 7.26 -1.85
N GLY A 60 -3.90 7.30 -3.18
CA GLY A 60 -5.20 7.46 -3.84
C GLY A 60 -6.07 6.21 -3.67
N VAL A 61 -7.29 6.40 -3.19
CA VAL A 61 -8.32 5.37 -3.00
C VAL A 61 -9.35 5.51 -4.12
N PHE A 62 -8.89 5.28 -5.35
CA PHE A 62 -9.71 5.37 -6.55
C PHE A 62 -10.63 4.17 -6.70
N SER A 63 -11.83 4.41 -7.20
CA SER A 63 -12.80 3.38 -7.55
C SER A 63 -12.40 2.67 -8.85
N HIS A 64 -13.07 1.55 -9.15
CA HIS A 64 -12.91 0.87 -10.43
C HIS A 64 -13.19 1.79 -11.62
N ASP A 65 -14.27 2.57 -11.53
CA ASP A 65 -14.70 3.47 -12.61
C ASP A 65 -13.71 4.62 -12.83
N ASP A 66 -13.06 5.11 -11.77
CA ASP A 66 -12.00 6.11 -11.89
C ASP A 66 -10.81 5.58 -12.70
N TYR A 67 -10.39 4.33 -12.43
CA TYR A 67 -9.33 3.69 -13.20
C TYR A 67 -9.76 3.48 -14.66
N VAL A 68 -10.93 2.89 -14.91
CA VAL A 68 -11.43 2.65 -16.28
C VAL A 68 -11.51 3.94 -17.08
N SER A 69 -12.12 4.98 -16.50
CA SER A 69 -12.26 6.29 -17.15
C SER A 69 -10.89 6.89 -17.50
N ALA A 70 -9.89 6.77 -16.63
CA ALA A 70 -8.55 7.29 -16.90
C ALA A 70 -7.85 6.57 -18.07
N PHE A 71 -8.09 5.26 -18.27
CA PHE A 71 -7.59 4.54 -19.45
C PHE A 71 -8.32 4.98 -20.72
N GLU A 72 -9.65 5.12 -20.66
CA GLU A 72 -10.46 5.56 -21.80
C GLU A 72 -10.12 6.99 -22.25
N ASP A 73 -9.92 7.92 -21.30
CA ASP A 73 -9.50 9.30 -21.55
C ASP A 73 -8.11 9.37 -22.22
N ALA A 74 -7.26 8.37 -21.95
CA ALA A 74 -5.95 8.21 -22.60
C ALA A 74 -6.05 7.52 -23.98
N GLY A 75 -7.25 7.13 -24.43
CA GLY A 75 -7.49 6.45 -25.70
C GLY A 75 -7.10 4.97 -25.69
N LEU A 76 -7.09 4.33 -24.52
CA LEU A 76 -6.72 2.93 -24.35
C LEU A 76 -7.96 2.06 -24.13
N GLU A 77 -7.99 0.88 -24.76
CA GLU A 77 -8.91 -0.18 -24.35
C GLU A 77 -8.39 -0.83 -23.07
N VAL A 78 -9.24 -0.97 -22.05
CA VAL A 78 -8.85 -1.48 -20.73
C VAL A 78 -9.52 -2.80 -20.38
N GLU A 79 -8.71 -3.74 -19.89
CA GLU A 79 -9.16 -5.00 -19.30
C GLU A 79 -8.78 -5.02 -17.83
N HIS A 80 -9.70 -5.45 -16.96
CA HIS A 80 -9.46 -5.59 -15.52
C HIS A 80 -9.48 -7.07 -15.12
N ASP A 81 -8.36 -7.55 -14.63
CA ASP A 81 -8.25 -8.82 -13.91
C ASP A 81 -8.43 -8.55 -12.42
N PRO A 82 -9.54 -8.97 -11.79
CA PRO A 82 -9.81 -8.70 -10.38
C PRO A 82 -8.91 -9.48 -9.41
N GLU A 83 -8.25 -10.56 -9.83
CA GLU A 83 -7.30 -11.30 -8.99
C GLU A 83 -5.94 -10.57 -8.98
N GLY A 84 -5.36 -10.39 -10.17
CA GLY A 84 -4.07 -9.74 -10.35
C GLY A 84 -2.91 -10.43 -9.62
N LEU A 85 -1.73 -9.80 -9.63
CA LEU A 85 -0.51 -10.41 -9.08
C LEU A 85 -0.43 -10.41 -7.55
N MET A 86 -1.19 -9.53 -6.91
CA MET A 86 -1.10 -9.28 -5.48
C MET A 86 -2.48 -9.28 -4.82
N GLY A 87 -3.52 -9.86 -5.42
CA GLY A 87 -4.87 -9.85 -4.82
C GLY A 87 -5.49 -8.45 -4.67
N ARG A 88 -5.07 -7.50 -5.52
CA ARG A 88 -5.55 -6.11 -5.55
C ARG A 88 -6.10 -5.72 -6.92
N GLY A 89 -6.31 -6.71 -7.79
CA GLY A 89 -6.61 -6.51 -9.20
C GLY A 89 -5.41 -6.05 -10.03
N LEU A 90 -5.59 -6.02 -11.34
CA LEU A 90 -4.63 -5.56 -12.34
C LEU A 90 -5.39 -4.97 -13.54
N TYR A 91 -5.04 -3.75 -13.94
CA TYR A 91 -5.56 -3.12 -15.16
C TYR A 91 -4.54 -3.23 -16.30
N ILE A 92 -5.01 -3.62 -17.48
CA ILE A 92 -4.19 -3.81 -18.67
C ILE A 92 -4.76 -2.94 -19.79
N GLY A 93 -4.02 -1.87 -20.13
CA GLY A 93 -4.37 -0.98 -21.25
C GLY A 93 -3.71 -1.43 -22.56
N ARG A 94 -4.45 -1.38 -23.67
CA ARG A 94 -3.94 -1.65 -25.02
C ARG A 94 -4.17 -0.44 -25.91
N GLY A 95 -3.11 0.01 -26.57
CA GLY A 95 -3.19 1.03 -27.62
C GLY A 95 -3.76 0.43 -28.90
N SER A 96 -4.53 1.23 -29.62
CA SER A 96 -4.95 0.92 -30.99
C SER A 96 -3.82 1.12 -32.00
#